data_AF-A0A3C8CDD1-F1
#
_entry.id   AF-A0A3C8CDD1-F1
#
_cell.length_a   1.000
_cell.length_b   1.000
_cell.length_c   1.000
_cell.angle_alpha   90.00
_cell.angle_beta   90.00
_cell.angle_gamma   90.00
#
_symmetry.space_group_name_H-M   'P 1'
#
loop_
_entity.id
_entity.type
_entity.pdbx_description
1 polymer ?
#
loop_
_entity_poly.entity_id
_entity_poly.type
_entity_poly.pdbx_seq_one_letter_code
_entity_poly.pdbx_strand_id
1 'polypeptide(L)'
;MRATITDQSGFTLIELLIITGIIGILATAGLLSYQPYKKRAYDIDAKANLQSLFLTCKLYWNDKGSTTNCNVSAVSGSSYGFASSAEVTISGQGTESNFSGTAIHNSSTTTYAVDEKSVYR
;
A
#
# COMPACT_ATOMS: atom_id res chain seq x y z
N MET A 1 46.95 -46.42 -24.29
CA MET A 1 45.76 -46.68 -23.46
C MET A 1 45.39 -45.40 -22.75
N ARG A 2 44.19 -44.86 -23.00
CA ARG A 2 43.71 -43.63 -22.38
C ARG A 2 42.59 -44.01 -21.42
N ALA A 3 42.88 -43.97 -20.12
CA ALA A 3 41.87 -44.21 -19.09
C ALA A 3 41.00 -42.95 -18.96
N THR A 4 39.74 -43.04 -19.35
CA THR A 4 38.73 -42.03 -19.07
C THR A 4 38.13 -42.31 -17.70
N ILE A 5 38.50 -41.52 -16.70
CA ILE A 5 37.86 -41.54 -15.38
C ILE A 5 36.49 -40.87 -15.56
N THR A 6 35.44 -41.67 -15.67
CA THR A 6 34.06 -41.19 -15.50
C THR A 6 33.72 -41.24 -14.03
N ASP A 7 33.88 -40.11 -13.35
CA ASP A 7 33.48 -39.88 -11.98
C ASP A 7 31.93 -39.85 -11.92
N GLN A 8 31.31 -40.99 -11.63
CA GLN A 8 29.86 -41.06 -11.38
C GLN A 8 29.59 -40.80 -9.89
N SER A 9 29.57 -39.52 -9.52
CA SER A 9 29.15 -39.06 -8.20
C SER A 9 27.61 -39.06 -8.11
N GLY A 10 27.05 -40.13 -7.54
CA GLY A 10 25.64 -40.21 -7.18
C GLY A 10 25.37 -39.64 -5.78
N PHE A 11 24.29 -38.88 -5.62
CA PHE A 11 23.79 -38.45 -4.31
C PHE A 11 23.35 -39.64 -3.47
N THR A 12 23.63 -39.61 -2.17
CA THR A 12 23.16 -40.67 -1.27
C THR A 12 21.68 -40.48 -0.95
N LEU A 13 20.95 -41.59 -0.77
CA LEU A 13 19.51 -41.54 -0.47
C LEU A 13 19.24 -40.86 0.89
N ILE A 14 20.18 -40.97 1.83
CA ILE A 14 20.10 -40.31 3.12
C ILE A 14 20.33 -38.79 3.03
N GLU A 15 21.19 -38.35 2.12
CA GLU A 15 21.45 -36.94 1.88
C GLU A 15 20.21 -36.26 1.28
N LEU A 16 19.56 -36.90 0.32
CA LEU A 16 18.30 -36.41 -0.24
C LEU A 16 17.15 -36.38 0.80
N LEU A 17 17.16 -37.32 1.75
CA LEU A 17 16.16 -37.39 2.83
C LEU A 17 16.34 -36.26 3.84
N ILE A 18 17.57 -35.94 4.23
CA ILE A 18 17.85 -34.83 5.14
C ILE A 18 17.50 -33.49 4.48
N ILE A 19 17.84 -33.32 3.20
CA ILE A 19 17.57 -32.09 2.44
C ILE A 19 16.06 -31.83 2.36
N THR A 20 15.27 -32.83 1.99
CA THR A 20 13.81 -32.68 1.90
C THR A 20 13.16 -32.47 3.27
N GLY A 21 13.73 -33.05 4.33
CA GLY A 21 13.34 -32.75 5.72
C GLY A 21 13.57 -31.29 6.11
N ILE A 22 14.75 -30.73 5.79
CA ILE A 22 15.08 -29.33 6.09
C ILE A 22 14.20 -28.37 5.26
N ILE A 23 14.01 -28.64 3.97
CA ILE A 23 13.14 -27.82 3.10
C ILE A 23 11.70 -27.82 3.61
N GLY A 24 11.19 -28.96 4.09
CA GLY A 24 9.85 -29.05 4.68
C GLY A 24 9.66 -28.16 5.92
N ILE A 25 10.67 -28.11 6.80
CA ILE A 25 10.65 -27.24 8.00
C ILE A 25 10.74 -25.77 7.60
N LEU A 26 11.63 -25.40 6.68
CA LEU A 26 11.80 -24.01 6.24
C LEU A 26 10.58 -23.48 5.47
N ALA A 27 9.97 -24.31 4.61
CA ALA A 27 8.83 -23.92 3.80
C ALA A 27 7.59 -23.55 4.64
N THR A 28 7.40 -24.21 5.78
CA THR A 28 6.27 -23.93 6.68
C THR A 28 6.48 -22.65 7.51
N ALA A 29 7.72 -22.31 7.88
CA ALA A 29 8.01 -21.11 8.65
C ALA A 29 8.00 -19.80 7.82
N GLY A 30 8.30 -19.87 6.51
CA GLY A 30 8.52 -18.68 5.68
C GLY A 30 7.27 -17.81 5.38
N LEU A 31 6.06 -18.33 5.52
CA LEU A 31 4.82 -17.64 5.13
C LEU A 31 4.28 -16.64 6.18
N LEU A 32 4.61 -16.81 7.46
CA LEU A 32 3.92 -16.10 8.55
C LEU A 32 4.25 -14.61 8.62
N SER A 33 5.39 -14.19 8.06
CA SER A 33 5.88 -12.81 8.25
C SER A 33 5.31 -11.80 7.25
N TYR A 34 4.74 -12.19 6.11
CA TYR A 34 4.39 -11.24 5.03
C TYR A 34 3.08 -10.44 5.27
N GLN A 35 2.11 -11.05 5.94
CA GLN A 35 0.77 -10.47 6.16
C GLN A 35 0.78 -9.08 6.84
N PRO A 36 1.53 -8.84 7.94
CA PRO A 36 1.55 -7.52 8.58
C PRO A 36 2.19 -6.44 7.71
N TYR A 37 3.15 -6.79 6.84
CA TYR A 37 3.77 -5.82 5.93
C TYR A 37 2.80 -5.37 4.84
N LYS A 38 2.00 -6.29 4.28
CA LYS A 38 0.95 -5.93 3.32
C LYS A 38 -0.06 -4.98 3.94
N LYS A 39 -0.53 -5.28 5.16
CA LYS A 39 -1.48 -4.43 5.87
C LYS A 39 -0.94 -3.02 6.06
N ARG A 40 0.31 -2.89 6.54
CA ARG A 40 0.97 -1.59 6.68
C ARG A 40 1.10 -0.84 5.35
N ALA A 41 1.39 -1.54 4.26
CA ALA A 41 1.46 -0.93 2.94
C ALA A 41 0.10 -0.35 2.50
N TYR A 42 -0.99 -1.09 2.69
CA TYR A 42 -2.34 -0.62 2.41
C TYR A 42 -2.72 0.60 3.26
N ASP A 43 -2.34 0.59 4.53
CA ASP A 43 -2.58 1.71 5.45
C ASP A 43 -1.80 2.97 5.03
N ILE A 44 -0.56 2.80 4.54
CA ILE A 44 0.27 3.89 4.02
C ILE A 44 -0.35 4.45 2.73
N ASP A 45 -0.80 3.60 1.81
CA ASP A 45 -1.39 4.05 0.54
C ASP A 45 -2.68 4.86 0.77
N ALA A 46 -3.59 4.36 1.62
CA ALA A 46 -4.81 5.09 1.98
C ALA A 46 -4.51 6.47 2.62
N LYS A 47 -3.55 6.54 3.54
CA LYS A 47 -3.15 7.80 4.19
C LYS A 47 -2.46 8.76 3.21
N ALA A 48 -1.60 8.26 2.34
CA ALA A 48 -0.92 9.07 1.33
C ALA A 48 -1.92 9.75 0.38
N ASN A 49 -2.95 9.00 -0.04
CA ASN A 49 -4.04 9.52 -0.86
C ASN A 49 -4.83 10.63 -0.15
N LEU A 50 -5.15 10.46 1.15
CA LEU A 50 -5.82 11.50 1.94
C LEU A 50 -4.99 12.77 2.06
N GLN A 51 -3.68 12.64 2.30
CA GLN A 51 -2.78 13.79 2.39
C GLN A 51 -2.67 14.50 1.06
N SER A 52 -2.56 13.76 -0.03
CA SER A 52 -2.56 14.33 -1.38
C SER A 52 -3.86 15.10 -1.63
N LEU A 53 -5.02 14.52 -1.29
CA LEU A 53 -6.31 15.21 -1.43
C LEU A 53 -6.36 16.50 -0.62
N PHE A 54 -5.94 16.46 0.65
CA PHE A 54 -5.93 17.63 1.52
C PHE A 54 -5.02 18.73 0.99
N LEU A 55 -3.81 18.38 0.54
CA LEU A 55 -2.87 19.33 -0.06
C LEU A 55 -3.45 19.97 -1.32
N THR A 56 -4.09 19.17 -2.19
CA THR A 56 -4.72 19.72 -3.39
C THR A 56 -5.92 20.60 -3.06
N CYS A 57 -6.70 20.27 -2.02
CA CYS A 57 -7.75 21.15 -1.50
C CYS A 57 -7.20 22.45 -0.91
N LYS A 58 -6.03 22.42 -0.25
CA LYS A 58 -5.34 23.63 0.21
C LYS A 58 -4.98 24.56 -0.95
N LEU A 59 -4.50 24.01 -2.08
CA LEU A 59 -4.27 24.79 -3.30
C LEU A 59 -5.58 25.35 -3.84
N TYR A 60 -6.65 24.54 -3.89
CA TYR A 60 -7.97 24.98 -4.33
C TYR A 60 -8.53 26.15 -3.51
N TRP A 61 -8.43 26.09 -2.17
CA TRP A 61 -8.87 27.19 -1.30
C TRP A 61 -7.99 28.43 -1.41
N ASN A 62 -6.70 28.27 -1.73
CA ASN A 62 -5.82 29.41 -2.00
C ASN A 62 -6.31 30.19 -3.23
N ASP A 63 -6.76 29.48 -4.28
CA ASP A 63 -7.19 30.09 -5.53
C ASP A 63 -8.66 30.56 -5.52
N LYS A 64 -9.56 29.81 -4.87
CA LYS A 64 -11.01 30.04 -4.90
C LYS A 64 -11.59 30.61 -3.60
N GLY A 65 -10.76 30.76 -2.58
CA GLY A 65 -11.17 31.22 -1.25
C GLY A 65 -11.52 30.08 -0.29
N SER A 66 -11.25 30.31 1.00
CA SER A 66 -11.33 29.33 2.09
C SER A 66 -12.74 28.83 2.42
N THR A 67 -13.77 29.57 2.02
CA THR A 67 -15.19 29.21 2.22
C THR A 67 -15.77 28.38 1.08
N THR A 68 -15.01 28.17 0.00
CA THR A 68 -15.47 27.38 -1.14
C THR A 68 -15.38 25.90 -0.81
N ASN A 69 -16.40 25.12 -1.17
CA ASN A 69 -16.42 23.68 -0.92
C ASN A 69 -15.45 22.97 -1.88
N CYS A 70 -14.32 22.51 -1.35
CA CYS A 70 -13.48 21.55 -2.06
C CYS A 70 -14.19 20.19 -2.05
N ASN A 71 -14.13 19.45 -3.15
CA ASN A 71 -14.48 18.03 -3.18
C ASN A 71 -13.53 17.31 -4.15
N VAL A 72 -13.51 15.98 -4.13
CA VAL A 72 -12.62 15.17 -4.99
C VAL A 72 -12.73 15.56 -6.47
N SER A 73 -13.95 15.80 -6.97
CA SER A 73 -14.18 16.19 -8.37
C SER A 73 -13.67 17.60 -8.73
N ALA A 74 -13.64 18.51 -7.75
CA ALA A 74 -13.17 19.88 -7.95
C ALA A 74 -11.64 19.94 -8.12
N VAL A 75 -10.92 18.94 -7.60
CA VAL A 75 -9.46 18.88 -7.64
C VAL A 75 -8.91 17.81 -8.58
N SER A 76 -9.74 16.91 -9.11
CA SER A 76 -9.29 15.81 -9.99
C SER A 76 -9.03 16.20 -11.45
N GLY A 77 -9.42 17.41 -11.86
CA GLY A 77 -9.14 17.93 -13.21
C GLY A 77 -7.71 18.46 -13.38
N SER A 78 -7.34 18.78 -14.63
CA SER A 78 -5.98 19.25 -14.98
C SER A 78 -5.52 20.53 -14.27
N SER A 79 -6.43 21.28 -13.65
CA SER A 79 -6.10 22.49 -12.89
C SER A 79 -5.35 22.20 -11.60
N TYR A 80 -5.64 21.08 -10.94
CA TYR A 80 -5.02 20.72 -9.66
C TYR A 80 -4.46 19.29 -9.61
N GLY A 81 -4.88 18.42 -10.54
CA GLY A 81 -4.23 17.15 -10.84
C GLY A 81 -4.34 16.09 -9.74
N PHE A 82 -5.35 16.17 -8.86
CA PHE A 82 -5.56 15.12 -7.86
C PHE A 82 -5.91 13.80 -8.56
N ALA A 83 -5.09 12.77 -8.35
CA ALA A 83 -5.34 11.43 -8.83
C ALA A 83 -5.18 10.46 -7.67
N SER A 84 -6.22 9.70 -7.36
CA SER A 84 -6.15 8.66 -6.33
C SER A 84 -5.51 7.39 -6.90
N SER A 85 -4.78 6.65 -6.07
CA SER A 85 -4.34 5.28 -6.34
C SER A 85 -5.55 4.42 -6.76
N ALA A 86 -5.40 3.60 -7.81
CA ALA A 86 -6.50 2.78 -8.35
C ALA A 86 -7.13 1.82 -7.33
N GLU A 87 -6.38 1.46 -6.28
CA GLU A 87 -6.79 0.52 -5.24
C GLU A 87 -7.34 1.22 -3.98
N VAL A 88 -7.43 2.55 -3.98
CA VAL A 88 -7.91 3.34 -2.84
C VAL A 88 -9.23 4.01 -3.22
N THR A 89 -10.27 3.71 -2.45
CA THR A 89 -11.53 4.46 -2.51
C THR A 89 -11.40 5.67 -1.60
N ILE A 90 -11.45 6.87 -2.17
CA ILE A 90 -11.33 8.13 -1.43
C ILE A 90 -12.58 9.00 -1.60
N SER A 91 -12.97 9.65 -0.51
CA SER A 91 -13.95 10.73 -0.51
C SER A 91 -13.43 11.87 0.33
N GLY A 92 -13.81 13.10 0.01
CA GLY A 92 -13.47 14.23 0.85
C GLY A 92 -14.09 15.49 0.33
N GLN A 93 -14.55 16.31 1.27
CA GLN A 93 -15.30 17.50 0.98
C GLN A 93 -15.34 18.46 2.17
N GLY A 94 -15.52 19.75 1.87
CA GLY A 94 -15.72 20.78 2.87
C GLY A 94 -15.00 22.08 2.53
N THR A 95 -15.10 23.04 3.45
CA THR A 95 -14.35 24.29 3.44
C THR A 95 -13.04 24.11 4.19
N GLU A 96 -12.14 25.09 4.12
CA GLU A 96 -10.83 24.99 4.79
C GLU A 96 -10.96 24.77 6.31
N SER A 97 -12.03 25.28 6.92
CA SER A 97 -12.31 25.19 8.36
C SER A 97 -13.12 23.96 8.78
N ASN A 98 -13.70 23.21 7.83
CA ASN A 98 -14.60 22.09 8.11
C ASN A 98 -14.43 20.97 7.08
N PHE A 99 -13.19 20.73 6.68
CA PHE A 99 -12.86 19.68 5.73
C PHE A 99 -12.93 18.32 6.41
N SER A 100 -13.53 17.35 5.73
CA SER A 100 -13.47 15.95 6.12
C SER A 100 -13.18 15.08 4.90
N GLY A 101 -12.24 14.16 5.05
CA GLY A 101 -11.92 13.16 4.05
C GLY A 101 -11.85 11.76 4.64
N THR A 102 -12.20 10.75 3.86
CA THR A 102 -12.02 9.34 4.20
C THR A 102 -11.36 8.59 3.06
N ALA A 103 -10.50 7.62 3.39
CA ALA A 103 -9.93 6.71 2.42
C ALA A 103 -9.85 5.29 2.97
N ILE A 104 -10.07 4.34 2.08
CA ILE A 104 -9.94 2.91 2.36
C ILE A 104 -9.26 2.23 1.17
N HIS A 105 -8.28 1.39 1.47
CA HIS A 105 -7.68 0.52 0.46
C HIS A 105 -8.60 -0.69 0.23
N ASN A 106 -8.82 -1.11 -1.01
CA ASN A 106 -9.78 -2.16 -1.38
C ASN A 106 -9.49 -3.52 -0.71
N SER A 107 -8.23 -3.77 -0.35
CA SER A 107 -7.80 -4.97 0.40
C SER A 107 -7.68 -4.76 1.92
N SER A 108 -8.11 -3.62 2.44
CA SER A 108 -8.14 -3.31 3.88
C SER A 108 -9.59 -3.17 4.36
N THR A 109 -9.83 -3.48 5.63
CA THR A 109 -11.10 -3.21 6.31
C THR A 109 -11.05 -1.93 7.15
N THR A 110 -9.91 -1.26 7.17
CA THR A 110 -9.67 -0.07 7.99
C THR A 110 -9.84 1.17 7.13
N THR A 111 -10.83 1.98 7.48
CA THR A 111 -11.04 3.31 6.91
C THR A 111 -10.25 4.32 7.72
N TYR A 112 -9.52 5.18 7.03
CA TYR A 112 -8.83 6.33 7.63
C TYR A 112 -9.63 7.58 7.37
N ALA A 113 -9.74 8.44 8.38
CA ALA A 113 -10.35 9.75 8.25
C ALA A 113 -9.32 10.85 8.50
N VAL A 114 -9.51 12.00 7.85
CA VAL A 114 -8.73 13.22 8.05
C VAL A 114 -9.68 14.40 8.24
N ASP A 115 -9.35 15.28 9.20
CA ASP A 115 -10.09 16.50 9.51
C ASP A 115 -9.39 17.76 8.95
N GLU A 116 -9.94 18.95 9.24
CA GLU A 116 -9.42 20.23 8.77
C GLU A 116 -7.96 20.54 9.20
N LYS A 117 -7.45 19.81 10.21
CA LYS A 117 -6.08 19.94 10.70
C LYS A 117 -5.13 18.91 10.09
N SER A 118 -5.59 18.13 9.12
CA SER A 118 -4.85 17.00 8.56
C SER A 118 -4.51 15.92 9.62
N VAL A 119 -5.31 15.81 10.68
CA VAL A 119 -5.10 14.83 11.74
C VAL A 119 -5.88 13.56 11.44
N TYR A 120 -5.19 12.42 11.46
CA TYR A 120 -5.82 11.13 11.26
C TYR A 120 -6.67 10.72 12.47
N ARG A 121 -7.90 10.29 12.22
CA ARG A 121 -8.75 9.64 13.22
C ARG A 121 -9.08 8.21 12.80
#